data_AF-A0A3A3YQQ5-F1
#
_entry.id   AF-A0A3A3YQQ5-F1
#
_cell.length_a   1.000
_cell.length_b   1.000
_cell.length_c   1.000
_cell.angle_alpha   90.00
_cell.angle_beta   90.00
_cell.angle_gamma   90.00
#
_symmetry.space_group_name_H-M   'P 1'
#
loop_
_entity.id
_entity.type
_entity.pdbx_description
1 polymer ?
#
loop_
_entity_poly.entity_id
_entity_poly.type
_entity_poly.pdbx_seq_one_letter_code
_entity_poly.pdbx_strand_id
1 'polypeptide(L)'
;MESAAEIRLFRVYEANSVMRAYRVYVDGARAGSIRAGEERSFPVATGDHEVQVRIDWTRSAPFLVSVAPGEVVRLRCAAKADYVNSLRRIITAPHDFLEVTFNGQDDA
;
A
#
# COMPACT_ATOMS: atom_id res chain seq x y z
N MET A 1 0.43 -13.54 26.38
CA MET A 1 -0.26 -12.41 25.74
C MET A 1 0.56 -12.10 24.50
N GLU A 2 0.15 -12.61 23.35
CA GLU A 2 0.84 -12.33 22.09
C GLU A 2 0.66 -10.84 21.79
N SER A 3 1.77 -10.12 21.63
CA SER A 3 1.76 -8.69 21.32
C SER A 3 1.20 -8.51 19.90
N ALA A 4 0.25 -7.59 19.73
CA ALA A 4 -0.39 -7.34 18.45
C ALA A 4 0.64 -6.86 17.41
N ALA A 5 0.72 -7.57 16.29
CA ALA A 5 1.51 -7.21 15.11
C ALA A 5 0.71 -6.24 14.23
N GLU A 6 1.40 -5.29 13.58
CA GLU A 6 0.75 -4.21 12.82
C GLU A 6 1.49 -3.90 11.52
N ILE A 7 0.74 -3.70 10.45
CA ILE A 7 1.24 -3.11 9.20
C ILE A 7 0.72 -1.67 9.13
N ARG A 8 1.63 -0.70 9.10
CA ARG A 8 1.31 0.70 8.83
C ARG A 8 1.61 1.03 7.40
N LEU A 9 0.59 1.43 6.66
CA LEU A 9 0.71 1.84 5.27
C LEU A 9 0.53 3.35 5.17
N PHE A 10 1.53 4.03 4.64
CA PHE A 10 1.44 5.42 4.24
C PHE A 10 1.21 5.52 2.73
N ARG A 11 0.26 6.35 2.31
CA ARG A 11 0.06 6.66 0.89
C ARG A 11 0.63 8.02 0.56
N VAL A 12 1.54 8.05 -0.41
CA VAL A 12 2.13 9.30 -0.91
C VAL A 12 1.06 10.23 -1.48
N TYR A 13 1.23 11.53 -1.25
CA TYR A 13 0.38 12.53 -1.86
C TYR A 13 0.75 12.75 -3.33
N GLU A 14 -0.17 12.42 -4.23
CA GLU A 14 0.00 12.56 -5.68
C GLU A 14 -1.23 13.30 -6.23
N ALA A 15 -1.03 14.48 -6.84
CA ALA A 15 -2.14 15.33 -7.29
C ALA A 15 -3.10 14.63 -8.28
N ASN A 16 -2.58 13.66 -9.02
CA ASN A 16 -3.26 12.98 -10.12
C ASN A 16 -4.30 11.96 -9.67
N SER A 17 -4.10 11.40 -8.48
CA SER A 17 -4.93 10.34 -7.90
C SER A 17 -5.46 10.73 -6.51
N VAL A 18 -5.28 12.00 -6.12
CA VAL A 18 -5.68 12.56 -4.81
C VAL A 18 -7.16 12.31 -4.48
N MET A 19 -8.04 12.38 -5.48
CA MET A 19 -9.50 12.20 -5.31
C MET A 19 -9.93 10.73 -5.20
N ARG A 20 -9.04 9.75 -5.43
CA ARG A 20 -9.36 8.33 -5.41
C ARG A 20 -8.70 7.66 -4.22
N ALA A 21 -9.43 6.88 -3.42
CA ALA A 21 -8.83 6.06 -2.37
C ALA A 21 -8.29 4.76 -2.97
N TYR A 22 -7.12 4.30 -2.51
CA TYR A 22 -6.62 2.97 -2.82
C TYR A 22 -7.30 1.97 -1.88
N ARG A 23 -7.80 0.87 -2.41
CA ARG A 23 -8.29 -0.27 -1.63
C ARG A 23 -7.08 -1.08 -1.17
N VAL A 24 -6.99 -1.34 0.13
CA VAL A 24 -5.90 -2.11 0.74
C VAL A 24 -6.37 -3.54 0.97
N TYR A 25 -5.54 -4.48 0.57
CA TYR A 25 -5.73 -5.91 0.76
C TYR A 25 -4.57 -6.48 1.57
N VAL A 26 -4.90 -7.32 2.54
CA VAL A 26 -3.94 -8.11 3.34
C VAL A 26 -4.36 -9.56 3.22
N ASP A 27 -3.45 -10.44 2.83
CA ASP A 27 -3.69 -11.88 2.59
C ASP A 27 -4.87 -12.14 1.66
N GLY A 28 -5.02 -11.31 0.62
CA GLY A 28 -6.11 -11.37 -0.34
C GLY A 28 -7.46 -10.82 0.16
N ALA A 29 -7.63 -10.54 1.45
CA ALA A 29 -8.83 -9.97 2.03
C ALA A 29 -8.80 -8.43 2.02
N ARG A 30 -9.93 -7.79 1.73
CA ARG A 30 -10.02 -6.32 1.74
C ARG A 30 -9.96 -5.80 3.19
N ALA A 31 -8.83 -5.23 3.57
CA ALA A 31 -8.59 -4.68 4.90
C ALA A 31 -9.11 -3.24 5.07
N GLY A 32 -9.18 -2.45 3.98
CA GLY A 32 -9.70 -1.09 4.06
C GLY A 32 -9.45 -0.24 2.81
N SER A 33 -9.36 1.07 3.02
CA SER A 33 -8.98 2.02 1.97
C SER A 33 -8.15 3.16 2.54
N ILE A 34 -7.25 3.71 1.72
CA ILE A 34 -6.31 4.76 2.10
C ILE A 34 -6.31 5.90 1.07
N ARG A 35 -6.52 7.13 1.55
CA ARG A 35 -6.51 8.37 0.75
C ARG A 35 -5.09 8.90 0.61
N ALA A 36 -4.88 9.80 -0.36
CA ALA A 36 -3.59 10.40 -0.60
C ALA A 36 -3.14 11.20 0.64
N GLY A 37 -1.89 11.01 1.07
CA GLY A 37 -1.34 11.61 2.29
C GLY A 37 -1.83 10.97 3.59
N GLU A 38 -2.66 9.94 3.54
CA GLU A 38 -3.15 9.24 4.74
C GLU A 38 -2.16 8.15 5.17
N GLU A 39 -2.03 7.94 6.48
CA GLU A 39 -1.43 6.75 7.07
C GLU A 39 -2.53 5.91 7.73
N ARG A 40 -2.51 4.60 7.49
CA ARG A 40 -3.47 3.65 8.05
C ARG A 40 -2.75 2.46 8.66
N SER A 41 -3.22 2.10 9.84
CA SER A 41 -2.82 0.90 10.58
C SER A 41 -3.73 -0.29 10.27
N PHE A 42 -3.13 -1.44 10.04
CA PHE A 42 -3.81 -2.71 9.83
C PHE A 42 -3.26 -3.75 10.82
N PRO A 43 -4.02 -4.10 11.87
CA PRO A 43 -3.64 -5.19 12.77
C PRO A 43 -3.58 -6.51 12.01
N VAL A 44 -2.52 -7.28 12.23
CA VAL A 44 -2.29 -8.58 11.59
C VAL A 44 -1.83 -9.61 12.62
N ALA A 45 -1.85 -10.88 12.23
CA ALA A 45 -1.21 -11.92 13.02
C ALA A 45 0.33 -11.74 12.98
N THR A 46 1.05 -12.47 13.83
CA THR A 46 2.50 -12.64 13.63
C THR A 46 2.72 -13.60 12.46
N GLY A 47 3.68 -13.30 11.60
CA GLY A 47 4.08 -14.15 10.49
C GLY A 47 4.21 -13.42 9.16
N ASP A 48 4.14 -14.18 8.07
CA ASP A 48 4.25 -13.67 6.72
C ASP A 48 2.87 -13.21 6.21
N HIS A 49 2.85 -12.00 5.68
CA HIS A 49 1.65 -11.37 5.12
C HIS A 49 1.89 -10.88 3.70
N GLU A 50 0.84 -10.97 2.89
CA GLU A 50 0.81 -10.37 1.55
C GLU A 50 0.03 -9.05 1.59
N VAL A 51 0.69 -7.94 1.24
CA VAL A 51 0.06 -6.62 1.13
C VAL A 51 -0.11 -6.25 -0.34
N GLN A 52 -1.30 -5.80 -0.72
CA GLN A 52 -1.58 -5.31 -2.07
C GLN A 52 -2.52 -4.11 -2.03
N VAL A 53 -2.26 -3.12 -2.89
CA VAL A 53 -3.17 -1.98 -3.09
C VAL A 53 -3.82 -2.04 -4.47
N ARG A 54 -5.07 -1.60 -4.55
CA ARG A 54 -5.86 -1.60 -5.80
C ARG A 54 -6.59 -0.27 -5.99
N ILE A 55 -6.68 0.17 -7.23
CA ILE A 55 -7.50 1.32 -7.65
C ILE A 55 -8.20 0.95 -8.95
N ASP A 56 -9.53 1.11 -9.01
CA ASP A 56 -10.35 0.79 -10.18
C ASP A 56 -10.01 -0.60 -10.78
N TRP A 57 -9.44 -0.66 -11.99
CA TRP A 57 -9.04 -1.86 -12.74
C TRP A 57 -7.57 -2.25 -12.54
N THR A 58 -6.83 -1.52 -11.72
CA THR A 58 -5.39 -1.69 -11.48
C THR A 58 -5.09 -2.22 -10.08
N ARG A 59 -3.98 -2.95 -9.94
CA ARG A 59 -3.42 -3.42 -8.67
C ARG A 59 -1.91 -3.29 -8.65
N SER A 60 -1.32 -3.21 -7.45
CA SER A 60 0.13 -3.36 -7.27
C SER A 60 0.54 -4.83 -7.42
N ALA A 61 1.84 -5.06 -7.61
CA ALA A 61 2.42 -6.36 -7.30
C ALA A 61 2.13 -6.71 -5.82
N PRO A 62 1.95 -8.00 -5.49
CA PRO A 62 1.95 -8.46 -4.10
C PRO A 62 3.28 -8.10 -3.43
N PHE A 63 3.19 -7.56 -2.22
CA PHE A 63 4.35 -7.24 -1.39
C PHE A 63 4.36 -8.15 -0.18
N LEU A 64 5.37 -9.02 -0.08
CA LEU A 64 5.52 -9.95 1.03
C LEU A 64 6.27 -9.27 2.17
N VAL A 65 5.74 -9.41 3.38
CA VAL A 65 6.33 -8.84 4.61
C VAL A 65 6.19 -9.83 5.75
N SER A 66 7.26 -10.03 6.52
CA SER A 66 7.24 -10.80 7.76
C SER A 66 7.08 -9.83 8.93
N VAL A 67 6.16 -10.11 9.86
CA VAL A 67 5.90 -9.27 11.04
C VAL A 67 6.06 -10.11 12.30
N ALA A 68 7.00 -9.74 13.16
CA ALA A 68 7.26 -10.38 14.45
C ALA A 68 6.21 -9.97 15.52
N PRO A 69 6.11 -10.70 16.65
CA PRO A 69 5.18 -10.34 17.72
C PRO A 69 5.42 -8.93 18.25
N GLY A 70 4.39 -8.09 18.22
CA GLY A 70 4.48 -6.69 18.65
C GLY A 70 5.22 -5.75 17.68
N GLU A 71 5.64 -6.25 16.52
CA GLU A 71 6.30 -5.43 15.51
C GLU A 71 5.30 -4.56 14.75
N VAL A 72 5.74 -3.35 14.40
CA VAL A 72 5.04 -2.44 13.51
C VAL A 72 5.87 -2.25 12.25
N VAL A 73 5.47 -2.91 11.16
CA VAL A 73 6.15 -2.74 9.87
C VAL A 73 5.55 -1.55 9.12
N ARG A 74 6.42 -0.65 8.67
CA ARG A 74 6.02 0.56 7.93
C ARG A 74 6.25 0.38 6.44
N LEU A 75 5.16 0.48 5.69
CA LEU A 75 5.13 0.39 4.25
C LEU A 75 4.67 1.72 3.67
N ARG A 76 5.10 1.96 2.43
CA ARG A 76 4.69 3.09 1.60
C ARG A 76 4.00 2.55 0.36
N CYS A 77 2.96 3.25 -0.11
CA CYS A 77 2.38 3.01 -1.42
C CYS A 77 2.24 4.31 -2.23
N ALA A 78 2.45 4.20 -3.54
CA ALA A 78 2.37 5.30 -4.50
C ALA A 78 2.02 4.78 -5.90
N ALA A 79 1.72 5.69 -6.83
CA ALA A 79 1.83 5.37 -8.24
C ALA A 79 3.31 5.41 -8.67
N LYS A 80 3.70 4.55 -9.62
CA LYS A 80 5.05 4.56 -10.17
C LYS A 80 5.32 5.87 -10.93
N ALA A 81 6.53 6.41 -10.80
CA ALA A 81 6.93 7.73 -11.28
C ALA A 81 6.77 7.95 -12.81
N ASP A 82 6.77 6.90 -13.63
CA ASP A 82 6.62 7.05 -15.09
C ASP A 82 5.17 7.40 -15.53
N TYR A 83 4.22 7.43 -14.59
CA TYR A 83 2.79 7.58 -14.88
C TYR A 83 2.18 8.90 -14.42
N VAL A 84 2.97 9.83 -13.86
CA VAL A 84 2.49 11.14 -13.38
C VAL A 84 2.02 12.09 -14.50
N ASN A 85 2.18 11.74 -15.78
CA ASN A 85 1.86 12.63 -16.91
C ASN A 85 0.67 12.19 -17.78
N SER A 86 -0.19 11.25 -17.35
CA SER A 86 -1.25 10.73 -18.23
C SER A 86 -2.51 10.24 -17.52
N LEU A 87 -3.43 11.17 -17.20
CA LEU A 87 -4.80 10.84 -16.72
C LEU A 87 -5.55 9.88 -17.67
N ARG A 88 -5.29 9.99 -18.98
CA ARG A 88 -5.91 9.14 -20.02
C ARG A 88 -5.45 7.68 -19.99
N ARG A 89 -4.26 7.39 -19.42
CA ARG A 89 -3.69 6.02 -19.39
C ARG A 89 -4.16 5.18 -18.21
N ILE A 90 -4.63 5.80 -17.11
CA ILE A 90 -5.29 5.09 -15.99
C ILE A 90 -6.53 4.32 -16.47
N ILE A 91 -7.19 4.79 -17.54
CA ILE A 91 -8.35 4.14 -18.16
C ILE A 91 -7.94 3.04 -19.16
N THR A 92 -6.70 3.05 -19.69
CA THR A 92 -6.34 2.28 -20.90
C THR A 92 -5.13 1.34 -20.80
N ALA A 93 -4.37 1.28 -19.70
CA ALA A 93 -3.20 0.40 -19.59
C ALA A 93 -3.03 -0.29 -18.21
N PRO A 94 -3.91 -1.24 -17.81
CA PRO A 94 -4.28 -1.49 -16.40
C PRO A 94 -3.36 -2.37 -15.52
N HIS A 95 -2.09 -2.61 -15.84
CA HIS A 95 -1.36 -3.72 -15.18
C HIS A 95 -0.12 -3.41 -14.33
N ASP A 96 0.37 -2.16 -14.20
CA ASP A 96 1.60 -1.94 -13.40
C ASP A 96 1.78 -0.51 -12.81
N PHE A 97 0.69 0.16 -12.41
CA PHE A 97 0.80 1.55 -11.94
C PHE A 97 1.12 1.72 -10.46
N LEU A 98 0.79 0.73 -9.62
CA LEU A 98 0.90 0.88 -8.18
C LEU A 98 2.07 0.10 -7.64
N GLU A 99 2.77 0.69 -6.67
CA GLU A 99 3.84 0.03 -5.95
C GLU A 99 3.60 0.11 -4.44
N VAL A 100 4.03 -0.94 -3.75
CA VAL A 100 4.19 -0.98 -2.30
C VAL A 100 5.67 -1.23 -2.03
N THR A 101 6.27 -0.42 -1.18
CA THR A 101 7.67 -0.52 -0.80
C THR A 101 7.79 -0.37 0.71
N PHE A 102 8.91 -0.79 1.29
CA PHE A 102 9.20 -0.39 2.67
C PHE A 102 9.25 1.14 2.75
N ASN A 103 8.66 1.70 3.80
CA ASN A 103 8.87 3.10 4.10
C ASN A 103 10.28 3.22 4.67
N GLY A 104 11.27 3.34 3.78
CA GLY A 104 12.67 3.56 4.14
C GLY A 104 12.77 4.83 4.97
N GLN A 105 12.76 4.64 6.28
CA GLN A 105 13.33 5.56 7.23
C GLN A 105 14.53 4.85 7.86
N ASP A 106 15.44 4.45 6.99
CA ASP A 106 16.84 4.19 7.31
C ASP A 106 17.65 5.30 6.63
N ASP A 107 17.58 6.50 7.21
CA ASP A 107 18.55 7.56 6.97
C ASP A 107 18.83 8.24 8.31
N ALA A 108 19.98 7.83 8.88
CA ALA A 108 20.76 8.39 9.99
C ALA A 108 20.24 8.26 11.43
#